data_AF-A0A2I8VPK7-F1
#
_entry.id   AF-A0A2I8VPK7-F1
#
_cell.length_a   1.000
_cell.length_b   1.000
_cell.length_c   1.000
_cell.angle_alpha   90.00
_cell.angle_beta   90.00
_cell.angle_gamma   90.00
#
_symmetry.space_group_name_H-M   'P 1'
#
loop_
_entity.id
_entity.type
_entity.pdbx_description
1 polymer ?
#
loop_
_entity_poly.entity_id
_entity_poly.type
_entity_poly.pdbx_seq_one_letter_code
_entity_poly.pdbx_strand_id
1 'polypeptide(L)'
;MRWLEMGAAYFLVALFAIGVFDLGLSLYELLVSGRFTDPNAVIDLIDTVLLLLIIVEVFQTVVAFSRNEPVIRIVINAALIAIARKVISYRPDEYASVDDAFVAAGSFALLLAVLIAAFLVVRRVDLDPLEPEVD
;
A
#
# COMPACT_ATOMS: atom_id res chain seq x y z
N MET A 1 0.65 27.28 2.90
CA MET A 1 0.86 25.93 3.45
C MET A 1 -0.32 25.42 4.28
N ARG A 2 -0.69 26.02 5.42
CA ARG A 2 -1.78 25.51 6.30
C ARG A 2 -3.12 25.18 5.61
N TRP A 3 -3.56 25.99 4.64
CA TRP A 3 -4.80 25.74 3.90
C TRP A 3 -4.74 24.50 2.98
N LEU A 4 -3.59 24.26 2.34
CA LEU A 4 -3.36 23.08 1.50
C LEU A 4 -3.28 21.81 2.33
N GLU A 5 -2.60 21.86 3.47
CA GLU A 5 -2.49 20.75 4.41
C GLU A 5 -3.85 20.37 5.02
N MET A 6 -4.63 21.37 5.46
CA MET A 6 -6.00 21.14 5.91
C MET A 6 -6.89 20.57 4.79
N GLY A 7 -6.77 21.09 3.56
CA GLY A 7 -7.50 20.57 2.40
C GLY A 7 -7.17 19.10 2.10
N ALA A 8 -5.87 18.75 2.10
CA ALA A 8 -5.41 17.39 1.89
C ALA A 8 -5.89 16.45 3.02
N ALA A 9 -5.83 16.90 4.28
CA ALA A 9 -6.32 16.12 5.41
C ALA A 9 -7.84 15.85 5.31
N TYR A 10 -8.65 16.87 5.03
CA TYR A 10 -10.10 16.69 4.83
C TYR A 10 -10.41 15.76 3.67
N PHE A 11 -9.69 15.89 2.56
CA PHE A 11 -9.84 15.01 1.41
C PHE A 11 -9.54 13.54 1.75
N LEU A 12 -8.42 13.29 2.44
CA LEU A 12 -8.04 11.93 2.88
C LEU A 12 -9.07 11.35 3.85
N VAL A 13 -9.57 12.15 4.80
CA VAL A 13 -10.63 11.71 5.73
C VAL A 13 -11.91 11.37 4.99
N ALA A 14 -12.31 12.17 3.99
CA ALA A 14 -13.49 11.90 3.18
C ALA A 14 -13.33 10.61 2.36
N LEU A 15 -12.18 10.40 1.71
CA LEU A 15 -11.87 9.16 1.00
C LEU A 15 -11.88 7.95 1.93
N PHE A 16 -11.30 8.09 3.12
CA PHE A 16 -11.29 7.03 4.12
C PHE A 16 -12.72 6.68 4.56
N ALA A 17 -13.57 7.67 4.81
CA ALA A 17 -14.97 7.45 5.16
C ALA A 17 -15.74 6.71 4.05
N ILE A 18 -15.51 7.09 2.79
CA ILE A 18 -16.10 6.40 1.63
C ILE A 18 -15.63 4.95 1.57
N GLY A 19 -14.34 4.68 1.72
CA GLY A 19 -13.83 3.31 1.69
C GLY A 19 -14.30 2.45 2.87
N VAL A 20 -14.49 3.04 4.06
CA VAL A 20 -15.06 2.33 5.22
C VAL A 20 -16.52 1.97 4.96
N PHE A 21 -17.28 2.89 4.33
CA PHE A 21 -18.65 2.63 3.93
C PHE A 21 -18.73 1.51 2.88
N ASP A 22 -17.88 1.56 1.86
CA ASP A 22 -17.76 0.52 0.83
C ASP A 22 -17.44 -0.85 1.44
N LEU A 23 -16.43 -0.91 2.33
CA LEU A 23 -16.09 -2.13 3.07
C LEU A 23 -17.28 -2.68 3.86
N GLY A 24 -18.03 -1.80 4.53
CA GLY A 24 -19.23 -2.18 5.28
C GLY A 24 -20.32 -2.76 4.39
N LEU A 25 -20.52 -2.17 3.20
CA LEU A 25 -21.48 -2.65 2.21
C LEU A 25 -21.05 -4.01 1.65
N SER A 26 -19.78 -4.18 1.26
CA SER A 26 -19.25 -5.46 0.78
C SER A 26 -19.38 -6.56 1.84
N LEU A 27 -19.06 -6.25 3.11
CA LEU A 27 -19.23 -7.20 4.21
C LEU A 27 -20.70 -7.59 4.41
N TYR A 28 -21.62 -6.63 4.33
CA TYR A 28 -23.05 -6.89 4.43
C TYR A 28 -23.53 -7.79 3.29
N GLU A 29 -23.11 -7.52 2.05
CA GLU A 29 -23.44 -8.35 0.89
C GLU A 29 -22.92 -9.78 1.03
N LEU A 30 -21.71 -9.97 1.56
CA LEU A 30 -21.14 -11.30 1.84
C LEU A 30 -21.93 -12.07 2.88
N LEU A 31 -22.39 -11.39 3.95
CA LEU A 31 -23.22 -11.99 4.99
C LEU A 31 -24.59 -12.43 4.44
N VAL A 32 -25.26 -11.56 3.69
CA VAL A 32 -26.61 -11.84 3.15
C VAL A 32 -26.56 -12.88 2.03
N SER A 33 -25.53 -12.87 1.20
CA SER A 33 -25.36 -13.83 0.09
C SER A 33 -24.87 -15.22 0.54
N GLY A 34 -24.36 -15.34 1.77
CA GLY A 34 -23.79 -16.60 2.28
C GLY A 34 -22.44 -16.98 1.65
N ARG A 35 -21.79 -16.08 0.91
CA ARG A 35 -20.50 -16.33 0.22
C ARG A 35 -19.27 -16.18 1.13
N PHE A 36 -19.44 -16.10 2.45
CA PHE A 36 -18.32 -15.94 3.39
C PHE A 36 -17.33 -17.12 3.39
N THR A 37 -17.69 -18.27 2.83
CA THR A 37 -16.80 -19.42 2.63
C THR A 37 -16.10 -19.45 1.28
N ASP A 38 -16.45 -18.54 0.36
CA ASP A 38 -15.80 -18.43 -0.95
C ASP A 38 -14.46 -17.69 -0.79
N PRO A 39 -13.30 -18.32 -1.10
CA PRO A 39 -12.00 -17.68 -0.98
C PRO A 39 -11.87 -16.39 -1.79
N ASN A 40 -12.50 -16.32 -2.97
CA ASN A 40 -12.39 -15.17 -3.86
C ASN A 40 -13.05 -13.93 -3.23
N ALA A 41 -14.25 -14.13 -2.68
CA ALA A 41 -14.97 -13.09 -1.94
C ALA A 41 -14.19 -12.55 -0.73
N VAL A 42 -13.46 -13.42 -0.02
CA VAL A 42 -12.62 -13.00 1.12
C VAL A 42 -11.41 -12.21 0.65
N ILE A 43 -10.79 -12.61 -0.47
CA ILE A 43 -9.66 -11.89 -1.07
C ILE A 43 -10.10 -10.49 -1.52
N ASP A 44 -11.26 -10.36 -2.16
CA ASP A 44 -11.80 -9.06 -2.57
C ASP A 44 -12.02 -8.13 -1.37
N LEU A 45 -12.56 -8.66 -0.26
CA LEU A 45 -12.72 -7.90 0.98
C LEU A 45 -11.38 -7.44 1.54
N ILE A 46 -10.37 -8.33 1.52
CA ILE A 46 -9.02 -8.01 1.93
C ILE A 46 -8.48 -6.86 1.06
N ASP A 47 -8.62 -6.93 -0.26
CA ASP A 47 -8.18 -5.87 -1.19
C ASP A 47 -8.80 -4.50 -0.86
N THR A 48 -10.09 -4.44 -0.48
CA THR A 48 -10.75 -3.20 -0.01
C THR A 48 -10.15 -2.69 1.30
N VAL A 49 -9.96 -3.56 2.31
CA VAL A 49 -9.31 -3.19 3.58
C VAL A 49 -7.90 -2.65 3.31
N LEU A 50 -7.18 -3.26 2.39
CA LEU A 50 -5.82 -2.84 2.10
C LEU A 50 -5.76 -1.52 1.33
N LEU A 51 -6.77 -1.21 0.52
CA LEU A 51 -6.92 0.12 -0.08
C LEU A 51 -7.09 1.19 1.01
N LEU A 52 -7.89 0.89 2.05
CA LEU A 52 -8.01 1.77 3.21
C LEU A 52 -6.68 1.98 3.94
N LEU A 53 -5.88 0.93 4.09
CA LEU A 53 -4.54 1.04 4.69
C LEU A 53 -3.60 1.93 3.87
N ILE A 54 -3.69 1.92 2.53
CA ILE A 54 -2.94 2.88 1.69
C ILE A 54 -3.32 4.31 2.04
N ILE A 55 -4.60 4.61 2.26
CA ILE A 55 -5.05 5.96 2.62
C ILE A 55 -4.44 6.39 3.96
N VAL A 56 -4.43 5.49 4.95
CA VAL A 56 -3.79 5.75 6.26
C VAL A 56 -2.30 6.03 6.11
N GLU A 57 -1.62 5.31 5.23
CA GLU A 57 -0.19 5.47 4.99
C GLU A 57 0.15 6.77 4.25
N VAL A 58 -0.68 7.17 3.28
CA VAL A 58 -0.58 8.49 2.65
C VAL A 58 -0.79 9.60 3.67
N PHE A 59 -1.74 9.44 4.60
CA PHE A 59 -1.92 10.40 5.70
C PHE A 59 -0.67 10.49 6.59
N GLN A 60 -0.07 9.35 6.96
CA GLN A 60 1.19 9.33 7.71
C GLN A 60 2.32 10.04 6.96
N THR A 61 2.40 9.84 5.64
CA THR A 61 3.37 10.52 4.77
C THR A 61 3.18 12.04 4.80
N VAL A 62 1.93 12.53 4.70
CA VAL A 62 1.62 13.96 4.79
C VAL A 62 1.99 14.53 6.17
N VAL A 63 1.70 13.81 7.25
CA VAL A 63 2.04 14.22 8.61
C VAL A 63 3.56 14.27 8.81
N ALA A 64 4.28 13.25 8.36
CA ALA A 64 5.74 13.20 8.43
C ALA A 64 6.39 14.37 7.68
N PHE A 65 5.88 14.68 6.48
CA PHE A 65 6.31 15.84 5.70
C PHE A 65 6.12 17.16 6.46
N SER A 66 4.97 17.35 7.12
CA SER A 66 4.68 18.53 7.94
C SER A 66 5.65 18.67 9.14
N ARG A 67 6.14 17.54 9.66
CA ARG A 67 7.10 17.47 10.77
C ARG A 67 8.58 17.50 10.37
N ASN A 68 8.89 17.63 9.07
CA ASN A 68 10.24 17.47 8.52
C ASN A 68 10.89 16.11 8.90
N GLU A 69 10.07 15.08 9.11
CA GLU A 69 10.55 13.71 9.32
C GLU A 69 10.94 13.09 7.97
N PRO A 70 11.92 12.16 7.94
CA PRO A 70 12.34 11.51 6.70
C PRO A 70 11.21 10.67 6.07
N VAL A 71 10.58 11.23 5.04
CA VAL A 71 9.44 10.63 4.32
C VAL A 71 9.84 9.39 3.51
N ILE A 72 11.08 9.32 3.03
CA ILE A 72 11.56 8.27 2.12
C ILE A 72 11.36 6.88 2.71
N ARG A 73 11.68 6.70 3.99
CA ARG A 73 11.56 5.40 4.68
C ARG A 73 10.11 4.95 4.79
N ILE A 74 9.18 5.88 5.03
CA ILE A 74 7.75 5.61 5.11
C ILE A 74 7.26 5.15 3.73
N VAL A 75 7.59 5.90 2.67
CA VAL A 75 7.14 5.61 1.30
C VAL A 75 7.69 4.28 0.76
N ILE A 76 8.95 3.93 1.06
CA ILE A 76 9.52 2.65 0.60
C ILE A 76 8.85 1.47 1.32
N ASN A 77 8.62 1.57 2.63
CA ASN A 77 7.90 0.53 3.37
C ASN A 77 6.47 0.37 2.83
N ALA A 78 5.79 1.48 2.54
CA ALA A 78 4.47 1.51 1.91
C ALA A 78 4.45 0.75 0.59
N ALA A 79 5.38 1.10 -0.30
CA ALA A 79 5.48 0.51 -1.62
C ALA A 79 5.76 -0.99 -1.53
N LEU A 80 6.62 -1.42 -0.59
CA LEU A 80 6.94 -2.82 -0.38
C LEU A 80 5.70 -3.62 0.07
N ILE A 81 4.94 -3.10 1.03
CA ILE A 81 3.69 -3.71 1.49
C ILE A 81 2.67 -3.76 0.34
N ALA A 82 2.53 -2.68 -0.44
CA ALA A 82 1.60 -2.60 -1.55
C ALA A 82 1.89 -3.62 -2.66
N ILE A 83 3.17 -3.86 -3.00
CA ILE A 83 3.55 -4.88 -3.98
C ILE A 83 3.45 -6.29 -3.39
N ALA A 84 3.91 -6.51 -2.16
CA ALA A 84 3.79 -7.82 -1.49
C ALA A 84 2.33 -8.29 -1.46
N ARG A 85 1.42 -7.36 -1.24
CA ARG A 85 -0.02 -7.59 -1.31
C ARG A 85 -0.51 -8.00 -2.69
N LYS A 86 -0.06 -7.35 -3.77
CA LYS A 86 -0.41 -7.77 -5.13
C LYS A 86 0.10 -9.18 -5.45
N VAL A 87 1.20 -9.61 -4.82
CA VAL A 87 1.68 -10.99 -4.89
C VAL A 87 0.78 -11.95 -4.08
N ILE A 88 0.32 -11.55 -2.89
CA ILE A 88 -0.59 -12.38 -2.06
C ILE A 88 -1.95 -12.56 -2.72
N SER A 89 -2.50 -11.50 -3.34
CA SER A 89 -3.79 -11.53 -4.06
C SER A 89 -3.68 -12.06 -5.50
N TYR A 90 -2.50 -12.54 -5.94
CA TYR A 90 -2.28 -12.96 -7.32
C TYR A 90 -3.00 -14.28 -7.64
N ARG A 91 -3.88 -14.24 -8.64
CA ARG A 91 -4.72 -15.35 -9.08
C ARG A 91 -4.62 -15.54 -10.60
N PRO A 92 -3.85 -16.54 -11.07
CA PRO A 92 -3.64 -16.76 -12.51
C PRO A 92 -4.93 -17.02 -13.31
N ASP A 93 -5.96 -17.55 -12.65
CA ASP A 93 -7.27 -17.89 -13.23
C ASP A 93 -8.11 -16.66 -13.64
N GLU A 94 -7.80 -15.47 -13.12
CA GLU A 94 -8.52 -14.24 -13.45
C GLU A 94 -8.01 -13.53 -14.71
N TYR A 95 -6.89 -13.99 -15.25
CA TYR A 95 -6.30 -13.41 -16.45
C TYR A 95 -6.88 -14.04 -17.71
N ALA A 96 -6.96 -13.24 -18.78
CA ALA A 96 -7.52 -13.68 -20.05
C ALA A 96 -6.74 -14.83 -20.71
N SER A 97 -5.44 -14.93 -20.40
CA SER A 97 -4.55 -16.00 -20.88
C SER A 97 -3.44 -16.32 -19.87
N VAL A 98 -2.82 -17.48 -20.03
CA VAL A 98 -1.63 -17.89 -19.24
C VAL A 98 -0.46 -16.94 -19.47
N ASP A 99 -0.34 -16.40 -20.68
CA ASP A 99 0.73 -15.44 -21.02
C ASP A 99 0.54 -14.12 -20.28
N ASP A 100 -0.70 -13.61 -20.18
CA ASP A 100 -1.01 -12.39 -19.42
C ASP A 100 -0.72 -12.57 -17.93
N ALA A 101 -1.09 -13.73 -17.37
CA ALA A 101 -0.79 -14.09 -15.99
C ALA A 101 0.74 -14.14 -15.76
N PHE A 102 1.48 -14.80 -16.67
CA PHE A 102 2.93 -14.91 -16.59
C PHE A 102 3.62 -13.53 -16.65
N VAL A 103 3.17 -12.64 -17.55
CA VAL A 103 3.68 -11.26 -17.64
C VAL A 103 3.38 -10.48 -16.36
N ALA A 104 2.18 -10.62 -15.79
CA ALA A 104 1.82 -9.98 -14.52
C ALA A 104 2.71 -10.47 -13.36
N ALA A 105 2.88 -11.79 -13.22
CA ALA A 105 3.74 -12.38 -12.20
C ALA A 105 5.20 -11.89 -12.34
N GLY A 106 5.74 -11.88 -13.56
CA GLY A 106 7.08 -11.35 -13.85
C GLY A 106 7.20 -9.87 -13.49
N SER A 107 6.17 -9.08 -13.76
CA SER A 107 6.12 -7.65 -13.41
C SER A 107 6.13 -7.46 -11.90
N PHE A 108 5.34 -8.23 -11.14
CA PHE A 108 5.33 -8.18 -9.69
C PHE A 108 6.68 -8.60 -9.09
N ALA A 109 7.30 -9.65 -9.62
CA ALA A 109 8.63 -10.09 -9.20
C ALA A 109 9.69 -9.01 -9.43
N LEU A 110 9.66 -8.35 -10.60
CA LEU A 110 10.58 -7.26 -10.92
C LEU A 110 10.38 -6.04 -10.01
N LEU A 111 9.13 -5.61 -9.82
CA LEU A 111 8.80 -4.49 -8.94
C LEU A 111 9.22 -4.77 -7.50
N LEU A 112 8.97 -5.99 -7.00
CA LEU A 112 9.37 -6.39 -5.67
C LEU A 112 10.90 -6.38 -5.53
N ALA A 113 11.64 -6.89 -6.51
CA ALA A 113 13.10 -6.88 -6.51
C ALA A 113 13.67 -5.44 -6.48
N VAL A 114 13.11 -4.53 -7.29
CA VAL A 114 13.50 -3.12 -7.31
C VAL A 114 13.22 -2.44 -5.96
N LEU A 115 12.07 -2.70 -5.35
CA LEU A 115 11.73 -2.14 -4.04
C LEU A 115 12.59 -2.69 -2.91
N ILE A 116 12.90 -3.99 -2.93
CA ILE A 116 13.85 -4.58 -1.99
C ILE A 116 15.23 -3.94 -2.15
N ALA A 117 15.70 -3.74 -3.39
CA ALA A 117 16.97 -3.06 -3.65
C ALA A 117 16.96 -1.61 -3.11
N ALA A 118 15.89 -0.84 -3.37
CA ALA A 118 15.71 0.51 -2.86
C ALA A 118 15.69 0.53 -1.31
N PHE A 119 14.98 -0.41 -0.69
CA PHE A 119 14.94 -0.58 0.76
C PHE A 119 16.33 -0.85 1.34
N LEU A 120 17.11 -1.74 0.72
CA LEU A 120 18.48 -2.03 1.15
C LEU A 120 19.40 -0.82 1.02
N VAL A 121 19.28 -0.04 -0.06
CA VAL A 121 20.07 1.18 -0.26
C VAL A 121 19.75 2.21 0.81
N VAL A 122 18.47 2.53 1.01
CA VAL A 122 18.05 3.54 2.01
C VAL A 122 18.45 3.10 3.41
N ARG A 123 18.29 1.81 3.74
CA ARG A 123 18.72 1.28 5.04
C ARG A 123 20.23 1.43 5.26
N ARG A 124 21.07 1.35 4.23
CA ARG A 124 22.53 1.53 4.38
C ARG A 124 22.91 2.99 4.56
N VAL A 125 22.29 3.91 3.83
CA VAL A 125 22.57 5.35 3.97
C VAL A 125 22.20 5.85 5.38
N ASP A 126 21.13 5.33 5.98
CA ASP A 126 20.76 5.64 7.35
C ASP A 126 21.70 5.03 8.42
N LEU A 127 22.61 4.12 8.04
CA LEU A 127 23.53 3.42 8.95
C LEU A 127 24.94 4.02 9.01
N ASP A 128 25.31 4.93 8.11
CA ASP A 128 26.56 5.70 8.24
C ASP A 128 26.29 6.90 9.17
N PRO A 129 26.74 6.87 10.43
CA PRO A 129 26.82 8.11 11.20
C PRO A 129 27.80 9.00 10.45
N LEU A 130 27.49 10.27 10.31
CA LEU A 130 28.45 11.29 9.89
C LEU A 130 29.60 11.26 10.91
N GLU A 131 30.64 10.47 10.65
CA GLU A 131 31.88 10.57 11.40
C GLU A 131 32.38 11.99 11.20
N PRO A 132 32.54 12.80 12.26
CA PRO A 132 33.16 14.10 12.09
C PRO A 132 34.59 13.85 11.61
N GLU A 133 34.94 14.46 10.47
CA GLU A 133 36.33 14.64 10.06
C GLU A 133 37.03 15.38 11.21
N VAL A 134 37.78 14.63 12.01
CA VAL A 134 38.70 15.18 13.02
C VAL A 134 40.01 15.44 12.29
N ASP A 135 40.20 16.69 11.90
CA ASP A 135 41.52 17.25 11.55
C ASP A 135 42.24 17.71 12.83
#